data_AF-A0A946JZM7-F1
#
_entry.id   AF-A0A946JZM7-F1
#
_cell.length_a   1.000
_cell.length_b   1.000
_cell.length_c   1.000
_cell.angle_alpha   90.00
_cell.angle_beta   90.00
_cell.angle_gamma   90.00
#
_symmetry.space_group_name_H-M   'P 1'
#
loop_
_entity.id
_entity.type
_entity.pdbx_description
1 polymer ?
#
loop_
_entity_poly.entity_id
_entity_poly.type
_entity_poly.pdbx_seq_one_letter_code
_entity_poly.pdbx_strand_id
1 'polypeptide(L)'
;HMWLVTQFVFDMTNFANWLDAWEEAFDFLPIHVGLAGPSSLASLMRYAARCGVATSVKMLLTNRNSRKLMGSWNPDDQLKELYELCGNHVSRRLKGLHLFPFGGLESASRWLDEGDGGR
;
A
#
# COMPACT_ATOMS: atom_id res chain seq x y z
N HIS A 1 -0.84 12.92 -18.75
CA HIS A 1 -1.89 12.48 -17.80
C HIS A 1 -1.37 12.66 -16.39
N MET A 2 -2.19 13.16 -15.47
CA MET A 2 -1.86 13.35 -14.05
C MET A 2 -2.65 12.34 -13.22
N TRP A 3 -2.06 11.82 -12.16
CA TRP A 3 -2.70 10.91 -11.19
C TRP A 3 -2.13 11.16 -9.80
N LEU A 4 -2.90 10.76 -8.78
CA LEU A 4 -2.49 10.80 -7.39
C LEU A 4 -2.04 9.41 -6.96
N VAL A 5 -0.89 9.32 -6.30
CA VAL A 5 -0.45 8.09 -5.63
C VAL A 5 -0.43 8.37 -4.14
N THR A 6 -1.15 7.57 -3.35
CA THR A 6 -1.06 7.71 -1.90
C THR A 6 0.28 7.17 -1.41
N GLN A 7 0.69 7.58 -0.21
CA GLN A 7 1.68 6.78 0.52
C GLN A 7 1.12 5.35 0.75
N PHE A 8 1.98 4.39 1.10
CA PHE A 8 1.48 3.07 1.51
C PHE A 8 0.51 3.19 2.70
N VAL A 9 -0.59 2.47 2.57
CA VAL A 9 -1.67 2.47 3.57
C VAL A 9 -1.48 1.29 4.52
N PHE A 10 -1.70 1.47 5.82
CA PHE A 10 -1.69 0.38 6.81
C PHE A 10 -3.07 0.00 7.33
N ASP A 11 -4.01 0.92 7.16
CA ASP A 11 -5.35 0.88 7.71
C ASP A 11 -6.32 1.17 6.56
N MET A 12 -6.88 0.10 5.99
CA MET A 12 -7.76 0.22 4.82
C MET A 12 -9.08 0.90 5.17
N THR A 13 -9.55 0.79 6.42
CA THR A 13 -10.73 1.50 6.89
C THR A 13 -10.53 3.01 6.82
N ASN A 14 -9.40 3.50 7.35
CA ASN A 14 -9.07 4.92 7.28
C ASN A 14 -8.85 5.40 5.84
N PHE A 15 -8.30 4.55 4.98
CA PHE A 15 -8.16 4.88 3.56
C PHE A 15 -9.50 4.92 2.82
N ALA A 16 -10.40 3.98 3.06
CA ALA A 16 -11.74 3.99 2.48
C ALA A 16 -12.52 5.24 2.92
N ASN A 17 -12.51 5.57 4.22
CA ASN A 17 -13.11 6.80 4.73
C ASN A 17 -12.49 8.06 4.09
N TRP A 18 -11.18 8.05 3.85
CA TRP A 18 -10.51 9.16 3.16
C TRP A 18 -10.91 9.24 1.68
N LEU A 19 -11.05 8.11 0.97
CA LEU A 19 -11.53 8.10 -0.41
C LEU A 19 -12.93 8.73 -0.51
N ASP A 20 -13.83 8.36 0.40
CA ASP A 20 -15.20 8.89 0.42
C ASP A 20 -15.23 10.38 0.77
N ALA A 21 -14.48 10.80 1.80
CA ALA A 21 -14.45 12.18 2.25
C ALA A 21 -13.88 13.17 1.22
N TRP A 22 -13.06 12.69 0.28
CA TRP A 22 -12.38 13.52 -0.71
C TRP A 22 -12.85 13.24 -2.15
N GLU A 23 -13.96 12.51 -2.31
CA GLU A 23 -14.47 12.12 -3.63
C GLU A 23 -14.74 13.34 -4.53
N GLU A 24 -15.35 14.39 -3.98
CA GLU A 24 -15.64 15.63 -4.73
C GLU A 24 -14.39 16.45 -5.05
N ALA A 25 -13.45 16.54 -4.10
CA ALA A 25 -12.24 17.34 -4.25
C ALA A 25 -11.27 16.77 -5.30
N PHE A 26 -11.27 15.44 -5.49
CA PHE A 26 -10.42 14.73 -6.44
C PHE A 26 -11.19 14.12 -7.62
N ASP A 27 -12.40 14.62 -7.90
CA ASP A 27 -13.22 14.20 -9.04
C ASP A 27 -12.37 14.00 -10.32
N PHE A 28 -11.55 14.97 -10.69
CA PHE A 28 -10.83 14.93 -11.96
C PHE A 28 -9.56 14.06 -11.97
N LEU A 29 -9.17 13.43 -10.85
CA LEU A 29 -7.87 12.76 -10.68
C LEU A 29 -8.02 11.25 -10.41
N PRO A 30 -7.43 10.38 -11.26
CA PRO A 30 -7.22 8.98 -10.93
C PRO A 30 -6.38 8.82 -9.66
N ILE A 31 -6.79 7.92 -8.78
CA ILE A 31 -6.06 7.59 -7.55
C ILE A 31 -5.48 6.18 -7.68
N HIS A 32 -4.20 6.05 -7.33
CA HIS A 32 -3.52 4.78 -7.15
C HIS A 32 -3.23 4.60 -5.66
N VAL A 33 -3.72 3.50 -5.07
CA VAL A 33 -3.43 3.20 -3.67
C VAL A 33 -2.01 2.66 -3.54
N GLY A 34 -1.24 3.24 -2.63
CA GLY A 34 0.05 2.72 -2.25
C GLY A 34 -0.08 1.46 -1.39
N LEU A 35 0.57 0.37 -1.80
CA LEU A 35 0.69 -0.86 -1.02
C LEU A 35 2.16 -1.17 -0.76
N ALA A 36 2.48 -1.67 0.44
CA ALA A 36 3.80 -2.23 0.68
C ALA A 36 3.88 -3.62 0.03
N GLY A 37 4.95 -3.89 -0.71
CA GLY A 37 5.18 -5.20 -1.33
C GLY A 37 5.52 -6.29 -0.31
N PRO A 38 5.52 -7.57 -0.73
CA PRO A 38 5.87 -8.67 0.15
C PRO A 38 7.28 -8.50 0.71
N SER A 39 7.37 -8.29 2.02
CA SER A 39 8.62 -8.01 2.70
C SER A 39 8.55 -8.41 4.17
N SER A 40 9.73 -8.60 4.77
CA SER A 40 9.89 -8.80 6.21
C SER A 40 10.48 -7.55 6.83
N LEU A 41 10.28 -7.37 8.13
CA LEU A 41 10.92 -6.30 8.89
C LEU A 41 12.46 -6.28 8.68
N ALA A 42 13.08 -7.45 8.61
CA ALA A 42 14.52 -7.57 8.35
C ALA A 42 14.91 -7.07 6.95
N SER A 43 14.11 -7.36 5.92
CA SER A 43 14.33 -6.84 4.56
C SER A 43 14.16 -5.32 4.50
N LEU A 44 13.12 -4.78 5.15
CA LEU A 44 12.89 -3.34 5.25
C LEU A 44 14.06 -2.62 5.94
N MET A 45 14.58 -3.17 7.04
CA MET A 45 15.74 -2.60 7.75
C MET A 45 17.03 -2.67 6.92
N ARG A 46 17.26 -3.79 6.20
CA ARG A 46 18.40 -3.91 5.27
C ARG A 46 18.33 -2.89 4.14
N TYR A 47 17.15 -2.71 3.56
CA TYR A 47 16.91 -1.66 2.57
C TYR A 47 17.20 -0.26 3.15
N ALA A 48 16.71 0.02 4.37
CA ALA A 48 16.93 1.30 5.03
C ALA A 48 18.41 1.62 5.24
N ALA A 49 19.20 0.63 5.66
CA ALA A 49 20.63 0.76 5.84
C ALA A 49 21.35 1.05 4.52
N ARG A 50 20.99 0.34 3.44
CA ARG A 50 21.60 0.53 2.10
C ARG A 50 21.28 1.89 1.50
N CYS A 51 20.08 2.41 1.74
CA CYS A 51 19.61 3.68 1.17
C CYS A 51 19.80 4.88 2.11
N GLY A 52 20.34 4.68 3.32
CA GLY A 52 20.51 5.76 4.30
C GLY A 52 19.20 6.33 4.86
N VAL A 53 18.10 5.57 4.84
CA VAL A 53 16.75 6.01 5.23
C VAL A 53 16.27 5.40 6.55
N ALA A 54 17.21 5.06 7.45
CA ALA A 54 16.92 4.39 8.72
C ALA A 54 15.94 5.17 9.61
N THR A 55 16.05 6.51 9.66
CA THR A 55 15.13 7.38 10.43
C THR A 55 13.70 7.27 9.92
N SER A 56 13.51 7.27 8.60
CA SER A 56 12.19 7.12 7.98
C SER A 56 11.57 5.78 8.34
N VAL A 57 12.33 4.68 8.23
CA VAL A 57 11.82 3.35 8.62
C VAL A 57 11.49 3.27 10.10
N LYS A 58 12.30 3.85 10.99
CA LYS A 58 11.99 3.89 12.43
C LYS A 58 10.67 4.61 12.72
N MET A 59 10.39 5.72 12.05
CA MET A 59 9.12 6.45 12.19
C MET A 59 7.94 5.60 11.74
N LEU A 60 8.10 4.87 10.64
CA LEU A 60 7.07 3.93 10.17
C LEU A 60 6.77 2.83 11.19
N LEU A 61 7.80 2.26 11.82
CA LEU A 61 7.66 1.20 12.82
C LEU A 61 7.12 1.69 14.18
N THR A 62 7.16 3.01 14.43
CA THR A 62 6.63 3.61 15.66
C THR A 62 5.13 3.95 15.53
N ASN A 63 4.58 3.90 14.32
CA ASN A 63 3.16 4.13 14.10
C ASN A 63 2.33 2.99 14.73
N ARG A 64 1.31 3.30 15.54
CA ARG A 64 0.46 2.28 16.19
C ARG A 64 -0.25 1.34 15.21
N ASN A 65 -0.44 1.79 13.98
CA ASN A 65 -1.06 1.02 12.90
C ASN A 65 -0.05 0.16 12.12
N SER A 66 1.25 0.28 12.38
CA SER A 66 2.30 -0.55 11.77
C SER A 66 2.43 -1.93 12.42
N ARG A 67 1.53 -2.33 13.32
CA ARG A 67 1.52 -3.68 13.92
C ARG A 67 1.49 -4.78 12.86
N LYS A 68 0.81 -4.53 11.73
CA LYS A 68 0.78 -5.41 10.57
C LYS A 68 2.17 -5.60 9.91
N LEU A 69 3.13 -4.68 10.10
CA LEU A 69 4.52 -4.80 9.63
C LEU A 69 5.44 -5.64 10.55
N MET A 70 5.00 -5.98 11.76
CA MET A 70 5.80 -6.78 12.69
C MET A 70 5.82 -8.28 12.32
N GLY A 71 5.04 -8.70 11.32
CA GLY A 71 5.05 -10.04 10.72
C GLY A 71 5.51 -10.02 9.25
N SER A 72 5.32 -11.13 8.54
CA SER A 72 5.42 -11.14 7.07
C SER A 72 4.23 -10.38 6.50
N TRP A 73 4.51 -9.30 5.76
CA TRP A 73 3.49 -8.49 5.14
C TRP A 73 3.15 -9.00 3.74
N ASN A 74 1.87 -9.16 3.41
CA ASN A 74 1.38 -9.51 2.08
C ASN A 74 0.37 -8.44 1.58
N PRO A 75 0.55 -7.86 0.39
CA PRO A 75 -0.46 -6.98 -0.21
C PRO A 75 -1.86 -7.60 -0.37
N ASP A 76 -1.98 -8.93 -0.47
CA ASP A 76 -3.28 -9.60 -0.64
C ASP A 76 -4.23 -9.34 0.54
N ASP A 77 -3.69 -9.33 1.76
CA ASP A 77 -4.48 -9.08 2.98
C ASP A 77 -5.12 -7.70 2.94
N GLN A 78 -4.38 -6.72 2.39
CA GLN A 78 -4.84 -5.35 2.23
C GLN A 78 -5.90 -5.20 1.16
N LEU A 79 -5.70 -5.86 0.02
CA LEU A 79 -6.65 -5.85 -1.08
C LEU A 79 -7.96 -6.50 -0.66
N LYS A 80 -7.88 -7.61 0.08
CA LYS A 80 -9.04 -8.29 0.64
C LYS A 80 -9.80 -7.40 1.64
N GLU A 81 -9.09 -6.76 2.57
CA GLU A 81 -9.70 -5.82 3.53
C GLU A 81 -10.38 -4.64 2.81
N LEU A 82 -9.73 -4.08 1.79
CA LEU A 82 -10.30 -3.00 0.99
C LEU A 82 -11.55 -3.45 0.21
N TYR A 83 -11.52 -4.65 -0.37
CA TYR A 83 -12.67 -5.24 -1.06
C TYR A 83 -13.83 -5.50 -0.10
N GLU A 84 -13.57 -5.98 1.11
CA GLU A 84 -14.59 -6.18 2.15
C GLU A 84 -15.22 -4.86 2.62
N LEU A 85 -14.42 -3.79 2.73
CA LEU A 85 -14.89 -2.47 3.16
C LEU A 85 -15.72 -1.76 2.09
N CYS A 86 -15.29 -1.82 0.84
CA CYS A 86 -15.96 -1.13 -0.28
C CYS A 86 -17.04 -1.99 -0.94
N GLY A 87 -17.03 -3.31 -0.76
CA GLY A 87 -17.86 -4.24 -1.53
C GLY A 87 -17.67 -4.04 -3.03
N ASN A 88 -18.79 -4.01 -3.78
CA ASN A 88 -18.78 -3.65 -5.22
C ASN A 88 -18.66 -2.14 -5.47
N HIS A 89 -18.61 -1.32 -4.42
CA HIS A 89 -18.56 0.13 -4.47
C HIS A 89 -17.17 0.65 -4.07
N VAL A 90 -16.13 0.15 -4.73
CA VAL A 90 -14.85 0.86 -4.73
C VAL A 90 -15.06 2.20 -5.46
N SER A 91 -14.63 3.30 -4.83
CA SER A 91 -14.68 4.63 -5.45
C SER A 91 -14.24 4.54 -6.91
N ARG A 92 -15.03 5.10 -7.83
CA ARG A 92 -14.72 5.06 -9.27
C ARG A 92 -13.35 5.67 -9.62
N ARG A 93 -12.74 6.39 -8.66
CA ARG A 93 -11.44 7.04 -8.79
C ARG A 93 -10.27 6.12 -8.48
N LEU A 94 -10.44 5.03 -7.73
CA LEU A 94 -9.37 4.06 -7.54
C LEU A 94 -9.13 3.32 -8.86
N LYS A 95 -8.03 3.66 -9.54
CA LYS A 95 -7.69 3.13 -10.88
C LYS A 95 -6.61 2.06 -10.86
N GLY A 96 -5.95 1.87 -9.74
CA GLY A 96 -4.95 0.83 -9.62
C GLY A 96 -4.14 0.93 -8.34
N LEU A 97 -3.06 0.17 -8.33
CA LEU A 97 -2.16 0.00 -7.20
C LEU A 97 -0.80 0.63 -7.52
N HIS A 98 -0.09 1.07 -6.51
CA HIS A 98 1.34 1.38 -6.57
C HIS A 98 2.07 0.55 -5.50
N LEU A 99 2.90 -0.37 -5.95
CA LEU A 99 3.60 -1.30 -5.06
C LEU A 99 4.96 -0.73 -4.66
N PHE A 100 5.21 -0.59 -3.35
CA PHE A 100 6.49 -0.20 -2.78
C PHE A 100 7.30 -1.44 -2.39
N PRO A 101 8.36 -1.83 -3.12
CA PRO A 101 9.03 -3.11 -2.92
C PRO A 101 9.99 -3.15 -1.71
N PHE A 102 10.39 -2.00 -1.15
CA PHE A 102 11.29 -1.89 0.02
C PHE A 102 12.52 -2.81 -0.03
N GLY A 103 13.18 -2.86 -1.19
CA GLY A 103 14.38 -3.69 -1.42
C GLY A 103 14.11 -5.15 -1.78
N GLY A 104 12.85 -5.60 -1.80
CA GLY A 104 12.40 -6.91 -2.29
C GLY A 104 11.79 -6.83 -3.69
N LEU A 105 12.58 -6.42 -4.69
CA LEU A 105 12.06 -6.28 -6.06
C LEU A 105 11.63 -7.64 -6.66
N GLU A 106 12.39 -8.71 -6.39
CA GLU A 106 12.06 -10.05 -6.88
C GLU A 106 10.76 -10.58 -6.26
N SER A 107 10.58 -10.44 -4.94
CA SER A 107 9.34 -10.86 -4.28
C SER A 107 8.15 -10.01 -4.72
N ALA A 108 8.34 -8.72 -4.94
CA ALA A 108 7.32 -7.83 -5.49
C ALA A 108 6.93 -8.21 -6.94
N SER A 109 7.92 -8.49 -7.80
CA SER A 109 7.67 -8.95 -9.17
C SER A 109 6.93 -10.28 -9.19
N ARG A 110 7.38 -11.23 -8.36
CA ARG A 110 6.74 -12.54 -8.25
C ARG A 110 5.30 -12.42 -7.76
N TRP A 111 5.03 -11.56 -6.80
CA TRP A 111 3.66 -11.30 -6.35
C TRP A 111 2.77 -10.69 -7.45
N LEU A 112 3.33 -9.80 -8.29
CA LEU A 112 2.62 -9.29 -9.47
C LEU A 112 2.34 -10.38 -10.52
N ASP A 113 3.22 -11.37 -10.65
CA ASP A 113 3.11 -12.48 -11.61
C ASP A 113 2.23 -13.64 -11.11
N GLU A 114 2.30 -13.96 -9.82
CA GLU A 114 1.56 -15.06 -9.16
C GLU A 114 0.16 -14.62 -8.71
N GLY A 115 0.02 -13.34 -8.34
CA GLY A 115 -1.24 -12.74 -7.96
C GLY A 115 -2.04 -12.30 -9.17
N ASP A 116 -3.36 -12.30 -8.99
CA ASP A 116 -4.40 -11.77 -9.87
C ASP A 116 -4.24 -10.23 -10.03
N GLY A 117 -3.09 -9.77 -10.55
CA GLY A 117 -2.59 -8.38 -10.56
C GLY A 117 -3.40 -7.37 -11.38
N GLY A 118 -4.70 -7.63 -11.56
CA GLY A 118 -5.65 -6.82 -12.28
C GLY A 118 -6.64 -7.62 -13.12
N ARG A 119 -7.21 -8.73 -12.62
CA ARG A 119 -8.46 -9.27 -13.18
C ARG A 119 -9.63 -8.99 -12.26
#